data_AF-A0A455AQJ8-F1
#
_entry.id   AF-A0A455AQJ8-F1
#
_cell.length_a   1.000
_cell.length_b   1.000
_cell.length_c   1.000
_cell.angle_alpha   90.00
_cell.angle_beta   90.00
_cell.angle_gamma   90.00
#
_symmetry.space_group_name_H-M   'P 1'
#
loop_
_entity.id
_entity.type
_entity.pdbx_description
1 polymer ?
#
loop_
_entity_poly.entity_id
_entity_poly.type
_entity_poly.pdbx_seq_one_letter_code
_entity_poly.pdbx_strand_id
1 'polypeptide(L)'
;MSGHFDKKIRFWDIRSESIVREMELLGKITALDLNPERTELLSCSRDDLLKIIDLRINAVRQTFSAPGFKCGSDWTRVVFSPDGSYVAAGSAEGSLYIWSVLSGKVEKVLSKHHSSAINAVAWSPAGSHVVSVDKGSKAVLWSEY
;
A
#
# COMPACT_ATOMS: atom_id res chain seq x y z
N MET A 1 12.13 4.83 -8.07
CA MET A 1 12.12 4.45 -6.65
C MET A 1 11.94 2.95 -6.56
N SER A 2 12.57 2.28 -5.60
CA SER A 2 12.43 0.84 -5.39
C SER A 2 12.39 0.50 -3.91
N GLY A 3 11.60 -0.50 -3.55
CA GLY A 3 11.54 -1.07 -2.21
C GLY A 3 12.36 -2.37 -2.16
N HIS A 4 13.01 -2.63 -1.03
CA HIS A 4 13.96 -3.73 -0.89
C HIS A 4 13.74 -4.56 0.39
N PHE A 5 14.27 -5.78 0.39
CA PHE A 5 14.22 -6.71 1.51
C PHE A 5 15.21 -6.37 2.64
N ASP A 6 16.15 -5.46 2.40
CA ASP A 6 17.00 -4.86 3.43
C ASP A 6 16.31 -3.67 4.14
N LYS A 7 14.97 -3.57 4.01
CA LYS A 7 14.11 -2.56 4.62
C LYS A 7 14.28 -1.14 4.08
N LYS A 8 15.01 -0.99 2.97
CA LYS A 8 15.27 0.32 2.38
C LYS A 8 14.33 0.62 1.21
N ILE A 9 13.96 1.89 1.11
CA ILE A 9 13.47 2.50 -0.12
C ILE A 9 14.63 3.27 -0.74
N ARG A 10 14.90 3.01 -2.01
CA ARG A 10 15.97 3.67 -2.78
C ARG A 10 15.38 4.61 -3.82
N PHE A 11 15.94 5.81 -3.87
CA PHE A 11 15.67 6.82 -4.88
C PHE A 11 16.83 6.85 -5.84
N TRP A 12 16.52 6.77 -7.13
CA TRP A 12 17.50 6.61 -8.19
C TRP A 12 17.45 7.84 -9.09
N ASP A 13 18.62 8.34 -9.46
CA ASP A 13 18.75 9.20 -10.62
C ASP A 13 19.06 8.31 -11.83
N ILE A 14 18.18 8.37 -12.82
CA ILE A 14 18.27 7.53 -14.03
C ILE A 14 19.34 8.03 -15.02
N ARG A 15 19.78 9.28 -14.92
CA ARG A 15 20.81 9.86 -15.79
C ARG A 15 22.20 9.52 -15.28
N SER A 16 22.38 9.51 -13.96
CA SER A 16 23.65 9.14 -13.33
C SER A 16 23.71 7.68 -12.90
N GLU A 17 22.64 6.91 -13.12
CA GLU A 17 22.51 5.49 -12.74
C GLU A 17 22.90 5.21 -11.29
N SER A 18 22.58 6.14 -10.39
CA SER A 18 23.06 6.11 -9.01
C SER A 18 21.94 6.30 -8.00
N ILE A 19 22.17 5.76 -6.80
CA ILE A 19 21.29 5.98 -5.66
C ILE A 19 21.56 7.39 -5.13
N VAL A 20 20.57 8.27 -5.23
CA VAL A 20 20.67 9.64 -4.70
C VAL A 20 20.19 9.73 -3.25
N ARG A 21 19.39 8.77 -2.81
CA ARG A 21 18.88 8.72 -1.44
C ARG A 21 18.45 7.30 -1.06
N GLU A 22 18.64 6.98 0.21
CA GLU A 22 18.05 5.81 0.86
C GLU A 22 17.19 6.27 2.04
N MET A 23 16.15 5.50 2.33
CA MET A 23 15.34 5.64 3.54
C MET A 23 15.06 4.26 4.12
N GLU A 24 15.38 4.08 5.38
CA GLU A 24 15.20 2.80 6.08
C GLU A 24 13.88 2.78 6.86
N LEU A 25 13.10 1.72 6.67
CA LEU A 25 11.88 1.42 7.43
C LEU A 25 12.11 0.20 8.34
N LEU A 26 11.11 -0.21 9.13
CA LEU A 26 11.32 -1.25 10.14
C LEU A 26 11.18 -2.68 9.58
N GLY A 27 10.50 -2.85 8.45
CA GLY A 27 10.26 -4.12 7.77
C GLY A 27 10.71 -4.14 6.30
N LYS A 28 10.78 -5.34 5.72
CA LYS A 28 11.04 -5.53 4.28
C LYS A 28 9.97 -4.81 3.47
N ILE A 29 10.33 -4.06 2.44
CA ILE A 29 9.37 -3.34 1.61
C ILE A 29 8.71 -4.32 0.64
N THR A 30 7.38 -4.37 0.63
CA THR A 30 6.57 -5.30 -0.18
C THR A 30 5.94 -4.63 -1.40
N ALA A 31 5.61 -3.34 -1.27
CA ALA A 31 5.03 -2.54 -2.33
C ALA A 31 5.32 -1.06 -2.16
N LEU A 32 5.27 -0.36 -3.30
CA LEU A 32 5.32 1.08 -3.42
C LEU A 32 4.23 1.53 -4.39
N ASP A 33 3.60 2.67 -4.12
CA ASP A 33 2.66 3.32 -5.03
C ASP A 33 2.77 4.84 -4.92
N LEU A 34 2.43 5.57 -5.99
CA LEU A 34 2.44 7.04 -5.99
C LEU A 34 1.02 7.56 -5.87
N ASN A 35 0.84 8.64 -5.13
CA ASN A 35 -0.42 9.37 -5.18
C ASN A 35 -0.61 9.99 -6.59
N PRO A 36 -1.84 10.39 -6.95
CA PRO A 36 -2.14 10.92 -8.29
C PRO A 36 -1.26 12.11 -8.70
N GLU A 37 -0.97 13.01 -7.75
CA GLU A 37 -0.13 14.19 -7.93
C GLU A 37 1.38 13.88 -7.97
N ARG A 38 1.78 12.64 -7.68
CA ARG A 38 3.17 12.17 -7.61
C ARG A 38 4.04 12.94 -6.61
N THR A 39 3.42 13.53 -5.60
CA THR A 39 4.07 14.25 -4.51
C THR A 39 4.32 13.35 -3.30
N GLU A 40 3.64 12.22 -3.21
CA GLU A 40 3.73 11.30 -2.09
C GLU A 40 3.89 9.85 -2.55
N LEU A 41 4.69 9.11 -1.80
CA LEU A 41 4.94 7.69 -1.98
C LEU A 41 4.26 6.91 -0.86
N LEU A 42 3.32 6.05 -1.21
CA LEU A 42 2.83 5.00 -0.33
C LEU A 42 3.80 3.83 -0.35
N SER A 43 4.06 3.28 0.83
CA SER A 43 4.87 2.09 1.02
C SER A 43 4.16 1.13 1.95
N CYS A 44 4.44 -0.16 1.77
CA CYS A 44 4.00 -1.23 2.65
C CYS A 44 5.22 -2.08 3.04
N SER A 45 5.26 -2.51 4.29
CA SER A 45 6.37 -3.32 4.80
C SER A 45 5.93 -4.49 5.67
N ARG A 46 6.83 -5.47 5.83
CA ARG A 46 6.62 -6.69 6.65
C ARG A 46 6.56 -6.44 8.17
N ASP A 47 6.61 -5.19 8.60
CA ASP A 47 6.27 -4.75 9.96
C ASP A 47 4.76 -4.46 10.10
N ASP A 48 3.96 -4.84 9.09
CA ASP A 48 2.50 -4.66 9.01
C ASP A 48 2.07 -3.19 8.99
N LEU A 49 2.99 -2.28 8.61
CA LEU A 49 2.72 -0.86 8.47
C LEU A 49 2.64 -0.44 7.00
N LEU A 50 1.72 0.50 6.76
CA LEU A 50 1.73 1.33 5.56
C LEU A 50 2.25 2.71 5.92
N LYS A 51 3.04 3.33 5.05
CA LYS A 51 3.54 4.70 5.26
C LYS A 51 3.37 5.54 4.02
N ILE A 52 2.84 6.75 4.19
CA ILE A 52 2.91 7.81 3.20
C ILE A 52 4.14 8.65 3.49
N ILE A 53 4.96 8.85 2.46
CA ILE A 53 6.19 9.61 2.48
C ILE A 53 6.01 10.81 1.57
N ASP A 54 6.20 12.01 2.11
CA ASP A 54 6.25 13.23 1.30
C ASP A 54 7.59 13.27 0.55
N LEU A 55 7.54 13.33 -0.78
CA LEU A 55 8.72 13.27 -1.64
C LEU A 55 9.48 14.59 -1.70
N ARG A 56 8.86 15.72 -1.36
CA ARG A 56 9.52 17.04 -1.37
C ARG A 56 10.46 17.16 -0.17
N ILE A 57 9.98 16.77 1.01
CA ILE A 57 10.76 16.86 2.25
C ILE A 57 11.45 15.53 2.61
N ASN A 58 11.10 14.44 1.92
CA ASN A 58 11.64 13.10 2.14
C ASN A 58 11.46 12.59 3.58
N ALA A 59 10.24 12.75 4.10
CA ALA A 59 9.89 12.34 5.45
C ALA A 59 8.59 11.54 5.45
N VAL A 60 8.46 10.62 6.40
CA VAL A 60 7.19 9.92 6.65
C VAL A 60 6.18 10.94 7.16
N ARG A 61 5.14 11.18 6.36
CA ARG A 61 4.03 12.09 6.68
C ARG A 61 3.00 11.39 7.55
N GLN A 62 2.65 10.15 7.21
CA GLN A 62 1.60 9.38 7.86
C GLN A 62 1.99 7.90 7.94
N THR A 63 1.62 7.25 9.05
CA THR A 63 1.74 5.79 9.22
C THR A 63 0.36 5.22 9.50
N PHE A 64 0.00 4.13 8.83
CA PHE A 64 -1.25 3.42 9.00
C PHE A 64 -1.00 2.04 9.57
N SER A 65 -1.85 1.66 10.52
CA SER A 65 -1.93 0.33 11.09
C SER A 65 -3.38 0.06 11.46
N ALA A 66 -3.72 -1.21 11.68
CA ALA A 66 -5.03 -1.60 12.16
C ALA A 66 -4.92 -2.89 12.97
N PRO A 67 -5.71 -3.05 14.05
CA PRO A 67 -5.85 -4.35 14.70
C PRO A 67 -6.26 -5.42 13.69
N GLY A 68 -5.52 -6.53 13.67
CA GLY A 68 -5.78 -7.66 12.77
C GLY A 68 -5.10 -7.57 11.40
N PHE A 69 -4.74 -6.37 10.92
CA PHE A 69 -4.07 -6.23 9.62
C PHE A 69 -2.65 -6.83 9.71
N LYS A 70 -2.35 -7.74 8.78
CA LYS A 70 -1.01 -8.29 8.57
C LYS A 70 -0.70 -8.39 7.09
N CYS A 71 0.52 -8.08 6.69
CA CYS A 71 0.99 -8.25 5.32
C CYS A 71 1.04 -9.74 4.97
N GLY A 72 0.23 -10.16 3.98
CA GLY A 72 0.06 -11.56 3.61
C GLY A 72 1.27 -12.21 2.92
N SER A 73 2.17 -11.43 2.31
CA SER A 73 3.41 -11.92 1.71
C SER A 73 4.41 -10.80 1.41
N ASP A 74 5.60 -11.18 0.94
CA ASP A 74 6.60 -10.23 0.40
C ASP A 74 6.16 -9.52 -0.90
N TRP A 75 5.02 -9.91 -1.48
CA TRP A 75 4.47 -9.30 -2.70
C TRP A 75 3.10 -8.65 -2.47
N THR A 76 2.63 -8.51 -1.22
CA THR A 76 1.40 -7.79 -0.91
C THR A 76 1.44 -6.38 -1.51
N ARG A 77 0.43 -6.03 -2.31
CA ARG A 77 0.28 -4.70 -2.89
C ARG A 77 -0.59 -3.79 -2.04
N VAL A 78 -0.26 -2.51 -2.10
CA VAL A 78 -1.03 -1.40 -1.55
C VAL A 78 -1.17 -0.33 -2.62
N VAL A 79 -2.27 0.40 -2.60
CA VAL A 79 -2.60 1.37 -3.65
C VAL A 79 -3.29 2.60 -3.07
N PHE A 80 -3.02 3.77 -3.65
CA PHE A 80 -3.86 4.95 -3.47
C PHE A 80 -5.18 4.80 -4.24
N SER A 81 -6.22 5.46 -3.76
CA SER A 81 -7.39 5.75 -4.58
C SER A 81 -7.03 6.78 -5.68
N PRO A 82 -7.78 6.83 -6.80
CA PRO A 82 -7.48 7.73 -7.91
C PRO A 82 -7.57 9.22 -7.56
N ASP A 83 -8.30 9.56 -6.50
CA ASP A 83 -8.40 10.93 -5.96
C ASP A 83 -7.39 11.20 -4.83
N GLY A 84 -6.60 10.19 -4.42
CA GLY A 84 -5.63 10.27 -3.34
C GLY A 84 -6.22 10.33 -1.92
N SER A 85 -7.54 10.23 -1.77
CA SER A 85 -8.23 10.36 -0.47
C SER A 85 -8.11 9.11 0.41
N TYR A 86 -7.85 7.95 -0.19
CA TYR A 86 -7.79 6.66 0.49
C TYR A 86 -6.55 5.86 0.09
N VAL A 87 -6.17 4.93 0.97
CA VAL A 87 -5.23 3.85 0.65
C VAL A 87 -5.89 2.52 0.94
N ALA A 88 -5.63 1.53 0.10
CA ALA A 88 -6.16 0.18 0.25
C ALA A 88 -5.05 -0.86 0.34
N ALA A 89 -5.21 -1.85 1.22
CA ALA A 89 -4.30 -2.97 1.37
C ALA A 89 -5.05 -4.25 1.70
N GLY A 90 -4.61 -5.33 1.07
CA GLY A 90 -5.04 -6.68 1.38
C GLY A 90 -4.25 -7.29 2.53
N SER A 91 -4.91 -8.05 3.38
CA SER A 91 -4.30 -8.68 4.55
C SER A 91 -4.05 -10.19 4.39
N ALA A 92 -3.30 -10.77 5.32
CA ALA A 92 -2.93 -12.18 5.36
C ALA A 92 -4.12 -13.12 5.53
N GLU A 93 -5.16 -12.64 6.19
CA GLU A 93 -6.37 -13.35 6.57
C GLU A 93 -7.53 -13.12 5.60
N GLY A 94 -7.31 -12.42 4.48
CA GLY A 94 -8.31 -12.24 3.43
C GLY A 94 -9.24 -11.04 3.63
N SER A 95 -8.85 -10.08 4.46
CA SER A 95 -9.59 -8.82 4.62
C SER A 95 -8.96 -7.72 3.76
N LEU A 96 -9.80 -6.95 3.08
CA LEU A 96 -9.38 -5.72 2.42
C LEU A 96 -9.61 -4.55 3.36
N TYR A 97 -8.54 -3.82 3.70
CA TYR A 97 -8.60 -2.64 4.55
C TYR A 97 -8.51 -1.38 3.69
N ILE A 98 -9.32 -0.38 4.05
CA ILE A 98 -9.30 0.95 3.43
C ILE A 98 -9.13 1.98 4.53
N TRP A 99 -8.08 2.79 4.42
CA TRP A 99 -7.82 3.90 5.33
C TRP A 99 -8.07 5.24 4.64
N SER A 100 -8.60 6.20 5.38
CA SER A 100 -8.63 7.60 4.96
C SER A 100 -7.25 8.21 5.12
N VAL A 101 -6.72 8.81 4.05
CA VAL A 101 -5.43 9.51 4.06
C VAL A 101 -5.47 10.73 4.97
N LEU A 102 -6.62 11.41 5.04
CA LEU A 102 -6.80 12.59 5.88
C LEU A 102 -6.82 12.24 7.37
N SER A 103 -7.59 11.22 7.76
CA SER A 103 -7.79 10.89 9.17
C SER A 103 -6.74 9.93 9.72
N GLY A 104 -6.06 9.18 8.85
CA GLY A 104 -5.15 8.11 9.24
C GLY A 104 -5.86 6.85 9.75
N LYS A 105 -7.20 6.82 9.76
CA LYS A 105 -8.00 5.75 10.36
C LYS A 105 -8.53 4.80 9.31
N VAL A 106 -8.80 3.56 9.75
CA VAL A 106 -9.55 2.58 8.95
C VAL A 106 -10.97 3.10 8.80
N GLU A 107 -11.40 3.29 7.56
CA GLU A 107 -12.78 3.62 7.22
C GLU A 107 -13.59 2.35 7.01
N LYS A 108 -13.05 1.37 6.28
CA LYS A 108 -13.70 0.07 6.05
C LYS A 108 -12.77 -1.13 6.10
N VAL A 109 -13.37 -2.25 6.47
CA VAL A 109 -12.78 -3.60 6.44
C VAL A 109 -13.74 -4.53 5.74
N LEU A 110 -13.32 -5.08 4.59
CA LEU A 110 -14.14 -5.96 3.75
C LEU A 110 -13.58 -7.40 3.84
N SER A 111 -14.25 -8.28 4.59
CA SER A 111 -13.71 -9.60 4.98
C SER A 111 -14.52 -10.80 4.50
N LYS A 112 -15.61 -10.59 3.75
CA LYS A 112 -16.60 -11.65 3.48
C LYS A 112 -16.20 -12.65 2.40
N HIS A 113 -15.28 -12.31 1.50
CA HIS A 113 -15.15 -13.05 0.24
C HIS A 113 -13.85 -13.82 0.04
N HIS A 114 -12.74 -13.38 0.64
CA HIS A 114 -11.47 -14.10 0.54
C HIS A 114 -11.26 -15.01 1.75
N SER A 115 -10.64 -16.15 1.51
CA SER A 115 -10.27 -17.13 2.55
C SER A 115 -8.75 -17.36 2.60
N SER A 116 -7.98 -16.53 1.88
CA SER A 116 -6.53 -16.57 1.82
C SER A 116 -5.97 -15.16 1.67
N ALA A 117 -4.66 -15.01 1.89
CA ALA A 117 -3.99 -13.73 1.81
C ALA A 117 -4.28 -12.99 0.50
N ILE A 118 -4.74 -11.75 0.61
CA ILE A 118 -4.89 -10.85 -0.54
C ILE A 118 -3.50 -10.35 -0.93
N ASN A 119 -3.10 -10.62 -2.16
CA ASN A 119 -1.77 -10.26 -2.66
C ASN A 119 -1.80 -9.03 -3.55
N ALA A 120 -2.90 -8.75 -4.25
CA ALA A 120 -3.02 -7.54 -5.06
C ALA A 120 -4.38 -6.87 -4.92
N VAL A 121 -4.35 -5.55 -5.05
CA VAL A 121 -5.49 -4.65 -4.95
C VAL A 121 -5.34 -3.60 -6.03
N ALA A 122 -6.44 -3.19 -6.66
CA ALA A 122 -6.47 -2.10 -7.62
C ALA A 122 -7.78 -1.31 -7.51
N TRP A 123 -7.70 0.00 -7.64
CA TRP A 123 -8.89 0.84 -7.77
C TRP A 123 -9.27 0.97 -9.24
N SER A 124 -10.58 1.03 -9.49
CA SER A 124 -11.08 1.54 -10.76
C SER A 124 -10.64 3.00 -10.95
N PRO A 125 -10.33 3.46 -12.18
CA PRO A 125 -9.93 4.85 -12.41
C PRO A 125 -10.96 5.89 -11.97
N ALA A 126 -12.25 5.54 -11.99
CA ALA A 126 -13.33 6.40 -11.53
C ALA A 126 -13.47 6.45 -10.00
N GLY A 127 -12.74 5.62 -9.26
CA GLY A 127 -12.75 5.62 -7.80
C GLY A 127 -13.99 4.99 -7.16
N SER A 128 -14.85 4.32 -7.93
CA SER A 128 -16.13 3.74 -7.46
C SER A 128 -16.08 2.25 -7.12
N HIS A 129 -15.04 1.58 -7.59
CA HIS A 129 -14.81 0.15 -7.37
C HIS A 129 -13.38 -0.13 -6.95
N VAL A 130 -13.20 -1.18 -6.14
CA VAL A 130 -11.91 -1.80 -5.86
C VAL A 130 -11.96 -3.26 -6.26
N VAL A 131 -10.87 -3.78 -6.81
CA VAL A 131 -10.68 -5.22 -7.05
C VAL A 131 -9.58 -5.73 -6.13
N SER A 132 -9.81 -6.89 -5.51
CA SER A 132 -8.78 -7.62 -4.78
C SER A 132 -8.66 -9.05 -5.29
N VAL A 133 -7.44 -9.59 -5.23
CA VAL A 133 -7.15 -10.99 -5.58
C VAL A 133 -6.36 -11.67 -4.48
N ASP A 134 -6.71 -12.91 -4.18
CA ASP A 134 -6.05 -13.71 -3.16
C ASP A 134 -5.14 -14.82 -3.73
N LYS A 135 -4.37 -15.46 -2.84
CA LYS A 135 -3.50 -16.61 -3.18
C LYS A 135 -4.27 -17.80 -3.76
N GLY A 136 -5.56 -17.91 -3.46
CA GLY A 136 -6.47 -18.92 -3.99
C GLY A 136 -6.96 -18.63 -5.41
N SER A 137 -6.40 -17.62 -6.10
CA SER A 137 -6.80 -17.20 -7.44
C SER A 137 -8.23 -16.66 -7.52
N LYS A 138 -8.82 -16.25 -6.39
CA LYS A 138 -10.13 -15.62 -6.38
C LYS A 138 -9.98 -14.12 -6.55
N ALA A 139 -10.71 -13.55 -7.50
CA ALA A 139 -10.89 -12.11 -7.65
C ALA A 139 -12.25 -11.67 -7.09
N VAL A 140 -12.29 -10.53 -6.43
CA VAL A 140 -13.51 -9.93 -5.89
C VAL A 140 -13.57 -8.47 -6.31
N LEU A 141 -14.69 -8.08 -6.92
CA LEU A 141 -15.03 -6.68 -7.20
C LEU A 141 -15.89 -6.15 -6.07
N TRP A 142 -15.49 -5.02 -5.50
CA TRP A 142 -16.20 -4.32 -4.44
C TRP A 142 -16.81 -3.05 -5.01
N SER A 143 -18.14 -3.00 -5.07
CA SER A 143 -18.93 -1.79 -5.29
C SER A 143 -19.58 -1.46 -3.94
N GLU A 144 -19.29 -0.30 -3.37
CA GLU A 144 -19.60 0.10 -1.98
C GLU A 144 -18.58 -0.38 -0.93
N TYR A 145 -17.63 0.50 -0.64
CA TYR A 145 -16.62 0.36 0.40
C TYR A 145 -16.33 1.71 1.05
#